data_AF-A0A2E8Y6T1-F1
#
_entry.id   AF-A0A2E8Y6T1-F1
#
_cell.length_a   1.000
_cell.length_b   1.000
_cell.length_c   1.000
_cell.angle_alpha   90.00
_cell.angle_beta   90.00
_cell.angle_gamma   90.00
#
_symmetry.space_group_name_H-M   'P 1'
#
loop_
_entity.id
_entity.type
_entity.pdbx_description
1 polymer ?
#
loop_
_entity_poly.entity_id
_entity_poly.type
_entity_poly.pdbx_seq_one_letter_code
_entity_poly.pdbx_strand_id
1 'polypeptide(L)'
;MGYVNKSIPKGFSIVANPLNNGGNKISDVFGANPGSLTVYTFGDAGFAINSYDADFEEWDDGDAVVAPGEGFFVLNSGDAAATITFVGEVPQGDLSNALPQGFSIRSSQVPQEGKLDVDLGFPTDEAVTVYQFGAAGYTISAYDADFEEWDTDDAQGPVVGVAEGFWVLRESATNWTRSFSTSE
;
A
#
# COMPACT_ATOMS: atom_id res chain seq x y z
N MET A 1 0.29 -17.30 -11.49
CA MET A 1 1.35 -16.29 -11.23
C MET A 1 1.14 -15.06 -12.10
N GLY A 2 1.17 -13.88 -11.51
CA GLY A 2 1.04 -12.58 -12.16
C GLY A 2 2.21 -11.64 -11.83
N TYR A 3 2.20 -10.47 -12.46
CA TYR A 3 3.17 -9.40 -12.20
C TYR A 3 2.48 -8.04 -12.22
N VAL A 4 2.97 -7.11 -11.40
CA VAL A 4 2.52 -5.71 -11.36
C VAL A 4 3.75 -4.82 -11.40
N ASN A 5 3.78 -3.88 -12.34
CA ASN A 5 4.82 -2.87 -12.42
C ASN A 5 4.31 -1.56 -11.81
N LYS A 6 5.05 -1.01 -10.86
CA LYS A 6 4.79 0.31 -10.28
C LYS A 6 5.96 1.23 -10.56
N SER A 7 5.68 2.32 -11.27
CA SER A 7 6.65 3.40 -11.49
C SER A 7 6.77 4.27 -10.25
N ILE A 8 8.00 4.51 -9.82
CA ILE A 8 8.36 5.31 -8.66
C ILE A 8 9.12 6.55 -9.15
N PRO A 9 8.46 7.71 -9.26
CA PRO A 9 9.12 8.96 -9.62
C PRO A 9 10.18 9.33 -8.58
N LYS A 10 11.07 10.27 -8.93
CA LYS A 10 12.01 10.86 -7.98
C LYS A 10 11.26 11.43 -6.77
N GLY A 11 11.77 11.16 -5.57
CA GLY A 11 11.16 11.54 -4.31
C GLY A 11 10.35 10.40 -3.69
N PHE A 12 9.41 10.75 -2.83
CA PHE A 12 8.60 9.77 -2.11
C PHE A 12 7.42 9.28 -2.97
N SER A 13 7.00 8.04 -2.72
CA SER A 13 5.74 7.47 -3.16
C SER A 13 5.20 6.58 -2.05
N ILE A 14 3.88 6.46 -1.91
CA ILE A 14 3.27 5.44 -1.05
C ILE A 14 2.79 4.31 -1.95
N VAL A 15 3.30 3.11 -1.70
CA VAL A 15 3.04 1.92 -2.50
C VAL A 15 2.71 0.75 -1.59
N ALA A 16 2.21 -0.33 -2.18
CA ALA A 16 1.98 -1.58 -1.49
C ALA A 16 2.31 -2.74 -2.41
N ASN A 17 2.68 -3.88 -1.84
CA ASN A 17 2.79 -5.12 -2.58
C ASN A 17 1.38 -5.69 -2.81
N PRO A 18 0.88 -5.84 -4.05
CA PRO A 18 -0.45 -6.41 -4.27
C PRO A 18 -0.43 -7.93 -4.54
N LEU A 19 0.75 -8.56 -4.51
CA LEU A 19 0.93 -9.98 -4.85
C LEU A 19 1.64 -10.74 -3.72
N ASN A 20 1.31 -12.01 -3.56
CA ASN A 20 1.96 -12.88 -2.60
C ASN A 20 3.01 -13.78 -3.28
N ASN A 21 4.28 -13.64 -2.92
CA ASN A 21 5.34 -14.53 -3.42
C ASN A 21 5.74 -15.64 -2.42
N GLY A 22 4.96 -15.80 -1.35
CA GLY A 22 5.17 -16.77 -0.27
C GLY A 22 5.84 -16.16 0.97
N GLY A 23 6.90 -15.36 0.78
CA GLY A 23 7.64 -14.74 1.88
C GLY A 23 7.42 -13.23 2.03
N ASN A 24 7.12 -12.55 0.92
CA ASN A 24 6.98 -11.10 0.77
C ASN A 24 8.12 -10.30 1.42
N LYS A 25 9.32 -10.87 1.42
CA LYS A 25 10.51 -10.27 1.99
C LYS A 25 10.98 -9.09 1.15
N ILE A 26 11.60 -8.09 1.76
CA ILE A 26 12.19 -6.94 1.06
C ILE A 26 13.17 -7.42 -0.01
N SER A 27 14.03 -8.39 0.29
CA SER A 27 14.98 -8.96 -0.67
C SER A 27 14.29 -9.59 -1.90
N ASP A 28 13.11 -10.18 -1.71
CA ASP A 28 12.38 -10.87 -2.77
C ASP A 28 11.53 -9.91 -3.61
N VAL A 29 10.98 -8.86 -2.98
CA VAL A 29 10.10 -7.88 -3.62
C VAL A 29 10.89 -6.85 -4.42
N PHE A 30 12.03 -6.41 -3.89
CA PHE A 30 12.85 -5.35 -4.52
C PHE A 30 14.13 -5.88 -5.19
N GLY A 31 14.55 -7.11 -4.87
CA GLY A 31 15.72 -7.75 -5.47
C GLY A 31 17.06 -7.17 -4.99
N ALA A 32 18.13 -7.65 -5.63
CA ALA A 32 19.53 -7.27 -5.33
C ALA A 32 20.06 -6.11 -6.20
N ASN A 33 19.19 -5.37 -6.88
CA ASN A 33 19.60 -4.13 -7.56
C ASN A 33 18.40 -3.20 -7.70
N PRO A 34 17.88 -2.69 -6.57
CA PRO A 34 16.69 -1.85 -6.58
C PRO A 34 16.94 -0.45 -7.17
N GLY A 35 18.19 -0.11 -7.50
CA GLY A 35 18.59 1.26 -7.80
C GLY A 35 18.67 2.09 -6.53
N SER A 36 18.32 3.38 -6.61
CA SER A 36 18.45 4.34 -5.51
C SER A 36 17.23 4.39 -4.58
N LEU A 37 16.65 3.21 -4.30
CA LEU A 37 15.43 3.08 -3.49
C LEU A 37 15.75 2.90 -2.00
N THR A 38 14.93 3.51 -1.15
CA THR A 38 14.89 3.27 0.29
C THR A 38 13.45 3.03 0.70
N VAL A 39 13.21 1.97 1.48
CA VAL A 39 11.87 1.55 1.91
C VAL A 39 11.64 2.02 3.35
N TYR A 40 10.46 2.56 3.62
CA TYR A 40 10.05 2.97 4.96
C TYR A 40 8.71 2.33 5.30
N THR A 41 8.72 1.41 6.26
CA THR A 41 7.49 0.80 6.80
C THR A 41 7.08 1.53 8.07
N PHE A 42 5.79 1.48 8.40
CA PHE A 42 5.24 2.15 9.57
C PHE A 42 4.45 1.17 10.44
N GLY A 43 4.79 1.11 11.73
CA GLY A 43 4.10 0.29 12.72
C GLY A 43 4.11 0.94 14.10
N ASP A 44 3.89 0.14 15.15
CA ASP A 44 3.71 0.63 16.52
C ASP A 44 4.91 1.42 17.07
N ALA A 45 6.13 1.08 16.62
CA ALA A 45 7.36 1.78 16.99
C ALA A 45 7.65 3.02 16.12
N GLY A 46 6.75 3.36 15.19
CA GLY A 46 6.95 4.40 14.19
C GLY A 46 7.55 3.84 12.89
N PHE A 47 8.39 4.64 12.24
CA PHE A 47 9.04 4.24 10.99
C PHE A 47 10.24 3.33 11.21
N ALA A 48 10.30 2.26 10.43
CA ALA A 48 11.54 1.52 10.18
C ALA A 48 12.04 1.87 8.77
N ILE A 49 13.36 1.94 8.61
CA ILE A 49 14.03 2.32 7.36
C ILE A 49 14.84 1.12 6.90
N ASN A 50 14.73 0.77 5.63
CA ASN A 50 15.49 -0.29 5.01
C ASN A 50 16.13 0.24 3.73
N SER A 51 17.46 0.28 3.70
CA SER A 51 18.24 0.72 2.55
C SER A 51 19.07 -0.43 1.98
N TYR A 52 19.43 -0.28 0.71
CA TYR A 52 20.28 -1.25 0.02
C TYR A 52 21.73 -0.77 0.03
N ASP A 53 22.62 -1.57 0.61
CA ASP A 53 24.06 -1.35 0.57
C ASP A 53 24.63 -1.93 -0.72
N ALA A 54 25.04 -1.05 -1.63
CA ALA A 54 25.59 -1.44 -2.91
C ALA A 54 27.02 -2.01 -2.84
N ASP A 55 27.76 -1.76 -1.76
CA ASP A 55 29.12 -2.29 -1.57
C ASP A 55 29.07 -3.75 -1.08
N PHE A 56 28.05 -4.09 -0.29
CA PHE A 56 27.82 -5.46 0.22
C PHE A 56 26.78 -6.26 -0.56
N GLU A 57 26.09 -5.60 -1.51
CA GLU A 57 25.01 -6.18 -2.31
C GLU A 57 23.87 -6.78 -1.45
N GLU A 58 23.51 -6.09 -0.37
CA GLU A 58 22.47 -6.55 0.56
C GLU A 58 21.57 -5.43 1.07
N TRP A 59 20.37 -5.80 1.51
CA TRP A 59 19.48 -4.92 2.25
C TRP A 59 19.85 -4.93 3.74
N ASP A 60 19.71 -3.78 4.42
CA ASP A 60 19.94 -3.66 5.87
C ASP A 60 19.16 -4.74 6.65
N ASP A 61 17.93 -5.02 6.22
CA ASP A 61 17.13 -6.14 6.69
C ASP A 61 16.38 -6.79 5.52
N GLY A 62 17.05 -7.67 4.78
CA GLY A 62 16.44 -8.38 3.65
C GLY A 62 15.24 -9.26 4.03
N ASP A 63 15.17 -9.71 5.29
CA ASP A 63 14.12 -10.59 5.81
C ASP A 63 12.87 -9.84 6.30
N ALA A 64 12.94 -8.51 6.43
CA ALA A 64 11.77 -7.68 6.68
C ALA A 64 10.67 -7.95 5.65
N VAL A 65 9.41 -7.93 6.09
CA VAL A 65 8.25 -8.34 5.27
C VAL A 65 7.41 -7.13 4.89
N VAL A 66 6.95 -7.09 3.64
CA VAL A 66 5.94 -6.15 3.13
C VAL A 66 4.75 -6.94 2.57
N ALA A 67 3.82 -7.29 3.45
CA ALA A 67 2.73 -8.20 3.12
C ALA A 67 1.69 -7.58 2.18
N PRO A 68 0.90 -8.39 1.44
CA PRO A 68 -0.19 -7.87 0.65
C PRO A 68 -1.19 -7.03 1.44
N GLY A 69 -1.43 -5.81 0.95
CA GLY A 69 -2.29 -4.79 1.59
C GLY A 69 -1.59 -3.93 2.66
N GLU A 70 -0.34 -4.22 3.00
CA GLU A 70 0.50 -3.32 3.78
C GLU A 70 1.04 -2.22 2.87
N GLY A 71 0.77 -0.97 3.22
CA GLY A 71 1.35 0.17 2.52
C GLY A 71 2.66 0.60 3.17
N PHE A 72 3.56 1.16 2.38
CA PHE A 72 4.86 1.66 2.82
C PHE A 72 5.31 2.80 1.91
N PHE A 73 6.21 3.64 2.41
CA PHE A 73 6.87 4.62 1.56
C PHE A 73 8.06 4.02 0.84
N VAL A 74 8.28 4.50 -0.36
CA VAL A 74 9.54 4.31 -1.09
C VAL A 74 10.08 5.68 -1.45
N LEU A 75 11.32 5.95 -1.08
CA LEU A 75 12.09 7.10 -1.57
C LEU A 75 12.93 6.64 -2.76
N ASN A 76 12.70 7.22 -3.93
CA ASN A 76 13.63 7.15 -5.04
C ASN A 76 14.53 8.38 -5.02
N SER A 77 15.79 8.21 -4.61
CA SER A 77 16.78 9.28 -4.59
C SER A 77 17.51 9.48 -5.93
N GLY A 78 17.24 8.63 -6.92
CA GLY A 78 17.78 8.74 -8.28
C GLY A 78 17.14 9.87 -9.09
N ASP A 79 17.79 10.22 -10.20
CA ASP A 79 17.32 11.30 -11.08
C ASP A 79 16.23 10.87 -12.07
N ALA A 80 16.07 9.57 -12.30
CA ALA A 80 15.05 8.98 -13.16
C ALA A 80 14.03 8.19 -12.34
N ALA A 81 12.84 7.98 -12.91
CA ALA A 81 11.86 7.07 -12.32
C ALA A 81 12.42 5.63 -12.29
N ALA A 82 12.21 4.95 -11.17
CA ALA A 82 12.51 3.53 -11.01
C ALA A 82 11.23 2.71 -11.18
N THR A 83 11.35 1.42 -11.48
CA THR A 83 10.21 0.51 -11.56
C THR A 83 10.37 -0.60 -10.54
N ILE A 84 9.37 -0.76 -9.67
CA ILE A 84 9.24 -1.95 -8.83
C ILE A 84 8.39 -2.96 -9.60
N THR A 85 8.87 -4.19 -9.72
CA THR A 85 8.16 -5.29 -10.38
C THR A 85 7.74 -6.30 -9.31
N PHE A 86 6.50 -6.21 -8.84
CA PHE A 86 5.94 -7.21 -7.94
C PHE A 86 5.64 -8.48 -8.73
N VAL A 87 6.07 -9.63 -8.22
CA VAL A 87 5.85 -10.94 -8.84
C VAL A 87 5.30 -11.89 -7.79
N GLY A 88 4.21 -12.58 -8.10
CA GLY A 88 3.60 -13.51 -7.16
C GLY A 88 2.24 -14.00 -7.61
N GLU A 89 1.49 -14.56 -6.68
CA GLU A 89 0.10 -14.95 -6.86
C GLU A 89 -0.81 -13.84 -6.33
N VAL A 90 -1.95 -13.64 -6.98
CA VAL A 90 -2.99 -12.75 -6.45
C VAL A 90 -3.60 -13.43 -5.23
N PRO A 91 -3.66 -12.79 -4.04
CA PRO A 91 -4.34 -13.36 -2.88
C PRO A 91 -5.80 -13.75 -3.20
N GLN A 92 -6.25 -14.90 -2.70
CA GLN A 92 -7.57 -15.50 -2.98
C GLN A 92 -8.30 -15.86 -1.69
N GLY A 93 -9.61 -16.08 -1.82
CA GLY A 93 -10.48 -16.51 -0.73
C GLY A 93 -10.91 -15.34 0.16
N ASP A 94 -11.13 -15.62 1.43
CA ASP A 94 -11.47 -14.60 2.43
C ASP A 94 -10.19 -13.93 2.93
N LEU A 95 -10.00 -12.69 2.48
CA LEU A 95 -8.88 -11.83 2.80
C LEU A 95 -9.25 -10.90 3.96
N SER A 96 -8.27 -10.60 4.81
CA SER A 96 -8.40 -9.69 5.94
C SER A 96 -7.14 -8.85 6.06
N ASN A 97 -7.29 -7.53 6.01
CA ASN A 97 -6.22 -6.57 6.26
C ASN A 97 -6.54 -5.78 7.54
N ALA A 98 -5.66 -5.87 8.54
CA ALA A 98 -5.89 -5.19 9.81
C ALA A 98 -5.81 -3.67 9.63
N LEU A 99 -6.82 -2.96 10.14
CA LEU A 99 -6.86 -1.50 10.23
C LEU A 99 -6.74 -1.11 11.71
N PRO A 100 -5.54 -0.78 12.22
CA PRO A 100 -5.36 -0.36 13.59
C PRO A 100 -6.08 0.96 13.90
N GLN A 101 -6.35 1.19 15.18
CA GLN A 101 -6.72 2.52 15.67
C GLN A 101 -5.56 3.50 15.44
N GLY A 102 -5.87 4.74 15.08
CA GLY A 102 -4.88 5.78 14.79
C GLY A 102 -4.39 5.71 13.35
N PHE A 103 -3.17 6.20 13.13
CA PHE A 103 -2.56 6.20 11.80
C PHE A 103 -2.02 4.83 11.42
N SER A 104 -2.26 4.41 10.18
CA SER A 104 -1.62 3.26 9.54
C SER A 104 -1.48 3.49 8.05
N ILE A 105 -0.57 2.76 7.38
CA ILE A 105 -0.44 2.80 5.92
C ILE A 105 -0.97 1.49 5.34
N ARG A 106 -1.96 1.59 4.46
CA ARG A 106 -2.73 0.44 3.97
C ARG A 106 -3.02 0.54 2.48
N SER A 107 -3.41 -0.59 1.91
CA SER A 107 -3.79 -0.75 0.51
C SER A 107 -4.71 -1.96 0.33
N SER A 108 -5.27 -2.10 -0.87
CA SER A 108 -5.95 -3.32 -1.29
C SER A 108 -4.98 -4.51 -1.26
N GLN A 109 -5.45 -5.66 -0.77
CA GLN A 109 -4.67 -6.91 -0.77
C GLN A 109 -4.55 -7.55 -2.16
N VAL A 110 -5.30 -7.07 -3.15
CA VAL A 110 -5.33 -7.61 -4.51
C VAL A 110 -5.07 -6.49 -5.53
N PRO A 111 -4.53 -6.81 -6.72
CA PRO A 111 -4.18 -5.84 -7.74
C PRO A 111 -5.44 -5.36 -8.51
N GLN A 112 -6.33 -4.67 -7.81
CA GLN A 112 -7.54 -4.08 -8.34
C GLN A 112 -7.49 -2.57 -8.08
N GLU A 113 -7.74 -1.78 -9.13
CA GLU A 113 -8.05 -0.36 -8.99
C GLU A 113 -9.55 -0.17 -8.78
N GLY A 114 -9.92 0.91 -8.10
CA GLY A 114 -11.33 1.27 -7.95
C GLY A 114 -11.56 2.27 -6.85
N LYS A 115 -12.83 2.64 -6.70
CA LYS A 115 -13.30 3.45 -5.58
C LYS A 115 -13.15 2.68 -4.28
N LEU A 116 -12.58 3.36 -3.29
CA LEU A 116 -12.16 2.75 -2.03
C LEU A 116 -13.29 2.00 -1.33
N ASP A 117 -14.47 2.61 -1.28
CA ASP A 117 -15.65 2.00 -0.65
C ASP A 117 -16.31 0.96 -1.58
N VAL A 118 -16.96 1.40 -2.67
CA VAL A 118 -17.84 0.51 -3.44
C VAL A 118 -17.13 -0.59 -4.24
N ASP A 119 -15.92 -0.33 -4.77
CA ASP A 119 -15.21 -1.31 -5.60
C ASP A 119 -14.26 -2.18 -4.78
N LEU A 120 -13.66 -1.58 -3.75
CA LEU A 120 -12.63 -2.23 -2.93
C LEU A 120 -13.13 -2.66 -1.54
N GLY A 121 -14.35 -2.29 -1.15
CA GLY A 121 -15.00 -2.76 0.08
C GLY A 121 -14.34 -2.27 1.36
N PHE A 122 -13.77 -1.06 1.35
CA PHE A 122 -13.13 -0.49 2.53
C PHE A 122 -14.15 -0.21 3.64
N PRO A 123 -13.87 -0.53 4.93
CA PRO A 123 -14.82 -0.32 6.01
C PRO A 123 -15.08 1.17 6.29
N THR A 124 -16.34 1.56 6.14
CA THR A 124 -16.91 2.89 6.40
C THR A 124 -17.86 2.88 7.62
N ASP A 125 -17.56 2.01 8.59
CA ASP A 125 -18.31 1.80 9.84
C ASP A 125 -18.15 2.91 10.90
N GLU A 126 -17.28 3.88 10.63
CA GLU A 126 -17.04 5.06 11.46
C GLU A 126 -16.52 6.22 10.60
N ALA A 127 -16.36 7.40 11.19
CA ALA A 127 -15.63 8.48 10.56
C ALA A 127 -14.16 8.07 10.35
N VAL A 128 -13.70 8.14 9.09
CA VAL A 128 -12.34 7.75 8.70
C VAL A 128 -11.74 8.81 7.80
N THR A 129 -10.43 9.06 7.91
CA THR A 129 -9.71 9.95 7.00
C THR A 129 -8.62 9.20 6.25
N VAL A 130 -8.57 9.39 4.94
CA VAL A 130 -7.60 8.80 4.03
C VAL A 130 -6.72 9.90 3.43
N TYR A 131 -5.42 9.64 3.36
CA TYR A 131 -4.45 10.56 2.76
C TYR A 131 -3.68 9.84 1.64
N GLN A 132 -4.02 10.18 0.40
CA GLN A 132 -3.30 9.70 -0.78
C GLN A 132 -2.16 10.67 -1.11
N PHE A 133 -0.99 10.13 -1.46
CA PHE A 133 0.17 10.95 -1.80
C PHE A 133 0.49 10.85 -3.29
N GLY A 134 0.49 11.99 -3.97
CA GLY A 134 0.80 12.10 -5.38
C GLY A 134 1.74 13.27 -5.71
N ALA A 135 1.83 13.60 -6.99
CA ALA A 135 2.76 14.64 -7.48
C ALA A 135 2.50 16.04 -6.89
N ALA A 136 1.25 16.35 -6.51
CA ALA A 136 0.86 17.61 -5.89
C ALA A 136 0.94 17.60 -4.35
N GLY A 137 1.41 16.51 -3.74
CA GLY A 137 1.39 16.28 -2.30
C GLY A 137 0.20 15.42 -1.86
N TYR A 138 -0.33 15.69 -0.68
CA TYR A 138 -1.45 14.93 -0.10
C TYR A 138 -2.80 15.41 -0.63
N THR A 139 -3.62 14.46 -1.07
CA THR A 139 -5.07 14.59 -1.19
C THR A 139 -5.71 13.93 0.03
N ILE A 140 -6.64 14.63 0.68
CA ILE A 140 -7.29 14.19 1.91
C ILE A 140 -8.76 13.93 1.60
N SER A 141 -9.26 12.76 2.01
CA SER A 141 -10.67 12.37 1.87
C SER A 141 -11.18 11.90 3.23
N ALA A 142 -12.28 12.47 3.70
CA ALA A 142 -12.92 12.08 4.95
C ALA A 142 -14.27 11.41 4.65
N TYR A 143 -14.60 10.36 5.38
CA TYR A 143 -15.92 9.75 5.32
C TYR A 143 -16.79 10.30 6.46
N ASP A 144 -17.98 10.76 6.13
CA ASP A 144 -19.00 11.16 7.08
C ASP A 144 -19.98 9.99 7.29
N ALA A 145 -19.88 9.34 8.46
CA ALA A 145 -20.71 8.20 8.80
C ALA A 145 -22.17 8.55 9.11
N ASP A 146 -22.49 9.82 9.40
CA ASP A 146 -23.87 10.27 9.62
C ASP A 146 -24.61 10.46 8.28
N PHE A 147 -23.90 10.85 7.23
CA PHE A 147 -24.43 11.03 5.88
C PHE A 147 -24.15 9.84 4.94
N GLU A 148 -23.39 8.86 5.42
CA GLU A 148 -22.95 7.67 4.67
C GLU A 148 -22.22 8.02 3.36
N GLU A 149 -21.44 9.11 3.33
CA GLU A 149 -20.77 9.60 2.13
C GLU A 149 -19.34 10.10 2.38
N TRP A 150 -18.51 10.06 1.33
CA TRP A 150 -17.19 10.68 1.34
C TRP A 150 -17.27 12.17 0.99
N ASP A 151 -16.51 12.99 1.71
CA ASP A 151 -16.24 14.40 1.39
C ASP A 151 -15.23 14.51 0.24
N THR A 152 -15.68 14.04 -0.92
CA THR A 152 -14.98 14.10 -2.21
C THR A 152 -15.97 14.49 -3.31
N ASP A 153 -15.47 14.94 -4.46
CA ASP A 153 -16.34 15.25 -5.62
C ASP A 153 -17.20 14.04 -6.05
N ASP A 154 -16.76 12.82 -5.74
CA ASP A 154 -17.53 11.58 -5.87
C ASP A 154 -17.84 11.01 -4.48
N ALA A 155 -19.11 10.99 -4.08
CA ALA A 155 -19.55 10.52 -2.77
C ALA A 155 -19.19 9.05 -2.47
N GLN A 156 -18.78 8.26 -3.47
CA GLN A 156 -18.34 6.86 -3.33
C GLN A 156 -16.86 6.72 -2.92
N GLY A 157 -16.16 7.84 -2.71
CA GLY A 157 -14.82 7.89 -2.12
C GLY A 157 -13.67 7.98 -3.11
N PRO A 158 -12.43 8.09 -2.58
CA PRO A 158 -11.25 8.24 -3.40
C PRO A 158 -11.02 7.00 -4.28
N VAL A 159 -10.49 7.22 -5.48
CA VAL A 159 -10.03 6.14 -6.36
C VAL A 159 -8.62 5.74 -5.95
N VAL A 160 -8.43 4.46 -5.65
CA VAL A 160 -7.12 3.87 -5.31
C VAL A 160 -6.65 3.02 -6.49
N GLY A 161 -5.43 3.28 -6.96
CA GLY A 161 -4.81 2.53 -8.05
C GLY A 161 -4.18 1.21 -7.59
N VAL A 162 -3.85 0.36 -8.56
CA VAL A 162 -3.10 -0.87 -8.31
C VAL A 162 -1.74 -0.55 -7.64
N ALA A 163 -1.40 -1.31 -6.60
CA ALA A 163 -0.18 -1.15 -5.78
C ALA A 163 -0.01 0.25 -5.16
N GLU A 164 -1.09 1.01 -5.02
CA GLU A 164 -1.08 2.30 -4.32
C GLU A 164 -1.36 2.10 -2.84
N GLY A 165 -0.48 2.62 -1.98
CA GLY A 165 -0.74 2.70 -0.56
C GLY A 165 -1.20 4.11 -0.17
N PHE A 166 -1.87 4.22 0.97
CA PHE A 166 -2.35 5.49 1.52
C PHE A 166 -2.32 5.45 3.04
N TRP A 167 -2.26 6.62 3.66
CA TRP A 167 -2.52 6.70 5.10
C TRP A 167 -4.00 6.56 5.39
N VAL A 168 -4.32 5.90 6.49
CA VAL A 168 -5.64 5.84 7.10
C VAL A 168 -5.51 6.33 8.53
N LEU A 169 -6.41 7.21 8.95
CA LEU A 169 -6.65 7.56 10.34
C LEU A 169 -8.01 7.03 10.77
N ARG A 170 -8.03 6.18 11.79
CA ARG A 170 -9.23 5.56 12.35
C ARG A 170 -9.40 5.85 13.84
N GLU A 171 -10.64 5.87 14.31
CA GLU A 171 -10.96 6.02 15.73
C GLU A 171 -10.99 4.68 16.47
N SER A 172 -11.28 3.60 15.75
CA SER A 172 -11.28 2.23 16.27
C SER A 172 -10.62 1.24 15.32
N ALA A 173 -10.10 0.14 15.88
CA ALA A 173 -9.46 -0.90 15.09
C ALA A 173 -10.53 -1.81 14.47
N THR A 174 -10.35 -2.17 13.20
CA THR A 174 -11.21 -3.11 12.47
C THR A 174 -10.40 -3.94 11.47
N ASN A 175 -11.06 -4.73 10.64
CA ASN A 175 -10.45 -5.40 9.50
C ASN A 175 -11.12 -4.98 8.21
N TRP A 176 -10.32 -4.66 7.20
CA TRP A 176 -10.77 -4.57 5.83
C TRP A 176 -10.82 -5.97 5.24
N THR A 177 -12.02 -6.53 5.17
CA THR A 177 -12.25 -7.89 4.68
C THR A 177 -12.77 -7.90 3.26
N ARG A 178 -12.27 -8.83 2.43
CA ARG A 178 -12.76 -9.04 1.07
C ARG A 178 -12.77 -10.52 0.73
N SER A 179 -13.82 -11.01 0.07
CA SER A 179 -13.79 -12.31 -0.60
C SER A 179 -13.39 -12.10 -2.06
N PHE A 180 -12.29 -12.71 -2.49
CA PHE A 180 -11.76 -12.55 -3.84
C PHE A 180 -11.51 -13.88 -4.54
N SER A 181 -11.86 -13.97 -5.82
CA SER A 181 -11.57 -15.11 -6.67
C SER A 181 -11.18 -14.65 -8.07
N THR A 182 -10.14 -15.25 -8.67
CA THR A 182 -9.79 -15.02 -10.08
C THR A 182 -10.61 -15.83 -11.07
N SER A 183 -11.53 -16.69 -10.60
CA SER A 183 -12.43 -17.45 -11.45
C SER A 183 -13.83 -16.84 -11.45
N GLU A 184 -14.03 -15.83 -12.28
CA GLU A 184 -15.34 -15.47 -12.86
C GLU A 184 -15.19 -15.29 -14.37
#